data_AF-A0A2W6A1J4-F1
#
_entry.id   AF-A0A2W6A1J4-F1
#
_cell.length_a   1.000
_cell.length_b   1.000
_cell.length_c   1.000
_cell.angle_alpha   90.00
_cell.angle_beta   90.00
_cell.angle_gamma   90.00
#
_symmetry.space_group_name_H-M   'P 1'
#
loop_
_entity.id
_entity.type
_entity.pdbx_description
1 polymer ?
#
loop_
_entity_poly.entity_id
_entity_poly.type
_entity_poly.pdbx_seq_one_letter_code
_entity_poly.pdbx_strand_id
1 'polypeptide(L)'
;MFSLDVIVRARLLAIIVVILPSIARADDVNDYAFTAKRAREDVLEHCRSECRRATHGLPCCETFEKAMGGDFAALTVVFTDSDYHSGDDESWGLTAWPLLHVVGDKRFAAWLGTLDVQTRNKAFDQIYGVGSHFPRAIKAGYFRRKFPQVEAIYRTLHRKDDT
;
A
#
# COMPACT_ATOMS: atom_id res chain seq x y z
N MET A 1 40.66 -11.47 -49.93
CA MET A 1 39.57 -12.47 -49.82
C MET A 1 39.32 -12.72 -48.33
N PHE A 2 38.53 -11.86 -47.70
CA PHE A 2 38.20 -11.97 -46.27
C PHE A 2 36.85 -12.68 -46.12
N SER A 3 36.85 -13.76 -45.34
CA SER A 3 35.73 -14.68 -45.18
C SER A 3 34.47 -13.94 -44.70
N LEU A 4 33.34 -14.18 -45.39
CA LEU A 4 32.02 -13.64 -45.06
C LEU A 4 31.62 -13.90 -43.59
N ASP A 5 32.23 -14.89 -42.94
CA ASP A 5 31.96 -15.28 -41.55
C ASP A 5 32.29 -14.22 -40.50
N VAL A 6 33.29 -13.36 -40.74
CA VAL A 6 33.71 -12.36 -39.73
C VAL A 6 32.74 -11.18 -39.69
N ILE A 7 32.18 -10.79 -40.83
CA ILE A 7 31.24 -9.67 -40.94
C ILE A 7 29.88 -10.04 -40.34
N VAL A 8 29.46 -11.31 -40.49
CA VAL A 8 28.20 -11.80 -39.91
C VAL A 8 28.28 -11.92 -38.39
N ARG A 9 29.41 -12.37 -37.82
CA ARG A 9 29.61 -12.47 -36.37
C ARG A 9 29.73 -11.11 -35.67
N ALA A 10 30.32 -10.11 -36.32
CA ALA A 10 30.42 -8.76 -35.75
C ALA A 10 29.07 -8.03 -35.71
N ARG A 11 28.15 -8.31 -36.65
CA ARG A 11 26.80 -7.73 -36.66
C ARG A 11 25.86 -8.35 -35.63
N LEU A 12 26.02 -9.64 -35.29
CA LEU A 12 25.19 -10.28 -34.27
C LEU A 12 25.47 -9.76 -32.86
N LEU A 13 26.74 -9.48 -32.53
CA LEU A 13 27.13 -8.95 -31.21
C LEU A 13 26.70 -7.48 -31.01
N ALA A 14 26.72 -6.66 -32.07
CA ALA A 14 26.23 -5.29 -32.00
C ALA A 14 24.70 -5.23 -31.78
N ILE A 15 23.95 -6.21 -32.27
CA ILE A 15 22.51 -6.32 -32.04
C ILE A 15 22.21 -6.72 -30.59
N ILE A 16 23.04 -7.57 -29.98
CA ILE A 16 22.88 -7.96 -28.56
C ILE A 16 23.22 -6.79 -27.62
N VAL A 17 24.23 -5.98 -27.92
CA VAL A 17 24.63 -4.86 -27.03
C VAL A 17 23.72 -3.64 -27.16
N VAL A 18 23.06 -3.43 -28.31
CA VAL A 18 22.15 -2.29 -28.51
C VAL A 18 20.70 -2.62 -28.10
N ILE A 19 20.30 -3.89 -28.05
CA ILE A 19 18.92 -4.28 -27.67
C ILE A 19 18.77 -4.60 -26.17
N LEU A 20 19.87 -4.77 -25.42
CA LEU A 20 19.83 -5.11 -24.00
C LEU A 20 19.71 -3.99 -22.95
N PRO A 21 19.50 -2.69 -23.27
CA PRO A 21 18.91 -1.79 -22.29
C PRO A 21 17.38 -1.85 -22.26
N SER A 22 16.73 -2.42 -23.29
CA SER A 22 15.27 -2.31 -23.45
C SER A 22 14.44 -3.30 -22.63
N ILE A 23 15.08 -4.24 -21.93
CA ILE A 23 14.42 -5.12 -20.93
C ILE A 23 14.62 -4.57 -19.51
N ALA A 24 15.44 -3.54 -19.33
CA ALA A 24 15.29 -2.62 -18.21
C ALA A 24 14.24 -1.55 -18.56
N ARG A 25 13.03 -1.99 -18.97
CA ARG A 25 11.85 -1.28 -18.50
C ARG A 25 11.83 -1.54 -17.00
N ALA A 26 12.64 -0.77 -16.28
CA ALA A 26 12.29 -0.35 -14.96
C ALA A 26 10.83 0.10 -15.10
N ASP A 27 9.95 -0.70 -14.52
CA ASP A 27 8.62 -0.27 -14.14
C ASP A 27 8.83 1.02 -13.36
N ASP A 28 8.84 2.14 -14.07
CA ASP A 28 8.75 3.50 -13.54
C ASP A 28 7.31 3.71 -13.07
N VAL A 29 6.79 2.71 -12.34
CA VAL A 29 5.76 2.92 -11.35
C VAL A 29 6.45 3.83 -10.37
N ASN A 30 5.98 5.07 -10.38
CA ASN A 30 6.37 6.21 -9.58
C ASN A 30 6.46 5.86 -8.08
N ASP A 31 7.44 5.02 -7.70
CA ASP A 31 7.71 4.42 -6.39
C ASP A 31 8.12 5.51 -5.37
N TYR A 32 8.27 6.74 -5.87
CA TYR A 32 8.61 7.99 -5.19
C TYR A 32 7.41 8.84 -4.78
N ALA A 33 6.20 8.62 -5.31
CA ALA A 33 5.13 9.60 -5.15
C ALA A 33 4.52 9.64 -3.74
N PHE A 34 4.58 8.53 -2.97
CA PHE A 34 3.89 8.44 -1.68
C PHE A 34 4.86 8.23 -0.52
N THR A 35 5.30 9.34 0.08
CA THR A 35 6.23 9.35 1.22
C THR A 35 5.48 9.22 2.55
N ALA A 36 6.16 8.76 3.60
CA ALA A 36 5.60 8.75 4.96
C ALA A 36 5.18 10.16 5.43
N LYS A 37 5.88 11.21 4.98
CA LYS A 37 5.53 12.61 5.26
C LYS A 37 4.17 12.96 4.63
N ARG A 38 4.00 12.67 3.34
CA ARG A 38 2.74 12.92 2.63
C ARG A 38 1.60 12.10 3.25
N ALA A 39 1.84 10.83 3.55
CA ALA A 39 0.88 9.96 4.21
C ALA A 39 0.43 10.53 5.56
N ARG A 40 1.36 11.06 6.36
CA ARG A 40 1.04 11.72 7.63
C ARG A 40 0.19 12.97 7.44
N GLU A 41 0.50 13.78 6.43
CA GLU A 41 -0.29 14.97 6.09
C GLU A 41 -1.73 14.58 5.71
N ASP A 42 -1.90 13.54 4.90
CA ASP A 42 -3.22 13.05 4.48
C ASP A 42 -4.05 12.53 5.68
N VAL A 43 -3.45 11.76 6.61
CA VAL A 43 -4.14 11.30 7.84
C VAL A 43 -4.54 12.48 8.72
N LEU A 44 -3.66 13.48 8.88
CA LEU A 44 -3.96 14.68 9.67
C LEU A 44 -5.03 15.56 9.02
N GLU A 45 -5.10 15.58 7.69
CA GLU A 45 -6.15 16.28 6.96
C GLU A 45 -7.53 15.64 7.22
N HIS A 46 -7.61 14.30 7.13
CA HIS A 46 -8.82 13.55 7.49
C HIS A 46 -9.26 13.85 8.93
N CYS A 47 -8.31 13.87 9.87
CA CYS A 47 -8.57 14.26 11.25
C CYS A 47 -9.18 15.67 11.35
N ARG A 48 -8.75 16.60 10.50
CA ARG A 48 -9.23 17.99 10.54
C ARG A 48 -10.58 18.17 9.86
N SER A 49 -10.91 17.40 8.83
CA SER A 49 -12.16 17.57 8.07
C SER A 49 -13.30 16.70 8.61
N GLU A 50 -13.05 15.42 8.84
CA GLU A 50 -14.09 14.43 9.14
C GLU A 50 -14.35 14.31 10.65
N CYS A 51 -13.30 14.33 11.49
CA CYS A 51 -13.51 14.31 12.95
C CYS A 51 -14.25 15.54 13.47
N ARG A 52 -14.23 16.67 12.74
CA ARG A 52 -15.03 17.86 13.07
C ARG A 52 -16.51 17.71 12.73
N ARG A 53 -16.85 16.78 11.84
CA ARG A 53 -18.22 16.45 11.45
C ARG A 53 -18.78 15.27 12.23
N ALA A 54 -17.93 14.46 12.84
CA ALA A 54 -18.33 13.33 13.68
C ALA A 54 -19.24 13.81 14.82
N THR A 55 -20.43 13.20 14.88
CA THR A 55 -21.59 13.64 15.66
C THR A 55 -21.41 13.58 17.20
N HIS A 56 -20.31 13.00 17.69
CA HIS A 56 -20.22 12.52 19.07
C HIS A 56 -19.00 12.96 19.89
N GLY A 57 -18.25 13.99 19.48
CA GLY A 57 -17.19 14.55 20.34
C GLY A 57 -16.09 13.55 20.73
N LEU A 58 -15.91 12.51 19.92
CA LEU A 58 -14.86 11.51 20.10
C LEU A 58 -13.49 12.20 20.00
N PRO A 59 -12.46 11.71 20.72
CA PRO A 59 -11.09 12.22 20.63
C PRO A 59 -10.43 11.77 19.32
N CYS A 60 -11.08 12.03 18.19
CA CYS A 60 -10.82 11.38 16.92
C CYS A 60 -9.40 11.68 16.40
N CYS A 61 -8.95 12.95 16.44
CA CYS A 61 -7.56 13.30 16.13
C CYS A 61 -6.54 12.60 17.05
N GLU A 62 -6.83 12.50 18.35
CA GLU A 62 -5.92 11.86 19.32
C GLU A 62 -5.80 10.35 19.05
N THR A 63 -6.92 9.69 18.72
CA THR A 63 -6.94 8.28 18.34
C THR A 63 -6.12 8.05 17.07
N PHE A 64 -6.28 8.89 16.04
CA PHE A 64 -5.46 8.80 14.83
C PHE A 64 -3.99 9.09 15.07
N GLU A 65 -3.64 10.03 15.96
CA GLU A 65 -2.25 10.29 16.34
C GLU A 65 -1.62 9.08 17.05
N LYS A 66 -2.35 8.44 17.97
CA LYS A 66 -1.94 7.19 18.60
C LYS A 66 -1.79 6.06 17.57
N ALA A 67 -2.74 5.93 16.64
CA ALA A 67 -2.70 4.94 15.57
C ALA A 67 -1.49 5.15 14.65
N MET A 68 -1.18 6.40 14.26
CA MET A 68 0.03 6.75 13.52
C MET A 68 1.32 6.44 14.30
N GLY A 69 1.28 6.52 15.64
CA GLY A 69 2.35 6.04 16.51
C GLY A 69 2.48 4.51 16.58
N GLY A 70 1.56 3.78 15.96
CA GLY A 70 1.48 2.33 15.95
C GLY A 70 0.98 1.73 17.27
N ASP A 71 0.11 2.45 17.98
CA ASP A 71 -0.67 1.91 19.10
C ASP A 71 -1.71 0.92 18.57
N PHE A 72 -1.70 -0.31 19.08
CA PHE A 72 -2.57 -1.38 18.57
C PHE A 72 -4.03 -1.19 18.95
N ALA A 73 -4.32 -0.63 20.13
CA ALA A 73 -5.70 -0.38 20.54
C ALA A 73 -6.29 0.74 19.68
N ALA A 74 -5.52 1.81 19.44
CA ALA A 74 -5.94 2.88 18.55
C ALA A 74 -6.12 2.39 17.11
N LEU A 75 -5.19 1.57 16.59
CA LEU A 75 -5.34 0.95 15.27
C LEU A 75 -6.60 0.09 15.17
N THR A 76 -6.90 -0.70 16.20
CA THR A 76 -8.14 -1.49 16.22
C THR A 76 -9.37 -0.60 16.18
N VAL A 77 -9.43 0.45 17.01
CA VAL A 77 -10.55 1.40 17.01
C VAL A 77 -10.75 2.02 15.63
N VAL A 78 -9.70 2.64 15.06
CA VAL A 78 -9.81 3.36 13.78
C VAL A 78 -10.04 2.45 12.57
N PHE A 79 -9.94 1.12 12.67
CA PHE A 79 -10.24 0.20 11.57
C PHE A 79 -11.57 -0.56 11.76
N THR A 80 -12.14 -0.54 12.97
CA THR A 80 -13.34 -1.36 13.30
C THR A 80 -14.54 -0.54 13.72
N ASP A 81 -14.34 0.66 14.24
CA ASP A 81 -15.41 1.54 14.68
C ASP A 81 -15.87 2.41 13.51
N SER A 82 -17.14 2.24 13.12
CA SER A 82 -17.74 2.99 12.03
C SER A 82 -17.80 4.49 12.29
N ASP A 83 -17.70 4.95 13.54
CA ASP A 83 -17.68 6.38 13.83
C ASP A 83 -16.38 7.07 13.35
N TYR A 84 -15.35 6.28 13.00
CA TYR A 84 -14.06 6.73 12.48
C TYR A 84 -13.93 6.60 10.95
N HIS A 85 -14.90 5.96 10.30
CA HIS A 85 -14.97 5.85 8.85
C HIS A 85 -16.19 6.66 8.41
N SER A 86 -16.03 7.80 7.71
CA SER A 86 -17.19 8.55 7.22
C SER A 86 -18.12 7.60 6.47
N GLY A 87 -19.42 7.64 6.77
CA GLY A 87 -20.39 6.62 6.31
C GLY A 87 -20.61 6.53 4.80
N ASP A 88 -19.85 7.28 4.00
CA ASP A 88 -19.76 7.19 2.54
C ASP A 88 -18.53 6.41 2.04
N ASP A 89 -17.66 5.90 2.92
CA ASP A 89 -16.45 5.08 2.69
C ASP A 89 -15.36 5.68 1.76
N GLU A 90 -15.72 6.68 0.92
CA GLU A 90 -14.81 7.30 -0.05
C GLU A 90 -13.65 8.01 0.63
N SER A 91 -13.92 8.80 1.68
CA SER A 91 -12.86 9.52 2.41
C SER A 91 -11.99 8.58 3.27
N TRP A 92 -12.56 7.44 3.67
CA TRP A 92 -11.86 6.46 4.48
C TRP A 92 -10.82 5.68 3.67
N GLY A 93 -11.14 5.34 2.43
CA GLY A 93 -10.18 4.79 1.47
C GLY A 93 -9.00 5.73 1.18
N LEU A 94 -9.16 7.04 1.41
CA LEU A 94 -8.07 8.03 1.34
C LEU A 94 -7.18 8.03 2.59
N THR A 95 -7.56 7.36 3.67
CA THR A 95 -6.91 7.46 4.99
C THR A 95 -6.32 6.13 5.46
N ALA A 96 -7.03 5.01 5.24
CA ALA A 96 -6.55 3.68 5.61
C ALA A 96 -5.20 3.32 4.95
N TRP A 97 -5.06 3.65 3.66
CA TRP A 97 -3.81 3.44 2.92
C TRP A 97 -2.66 4.31 3.44
N PRO A 98 -2.82 5.63 3.63
CA PRO A 98 -1.82 6.45 4.30
C PRO A 98 -1.45 6.00 5.71
N LEU A 99 -2.41 5.49 6.48
CA LEU A 99 -2.14 5.04 7.84
C LEU A 99 -1.17 3.83 7.85
N LEU A 100 -1.31 2.89 6.92
CA LEU A 100 -0.32 1.83 6.70
C LEU A 100 1.08 2.41 6.40
N HIS A 101 1.17 3.42 5.55
CA HIS A 101 2.42 4.09 5.21
C HIS A 101 3.10 4.77 6.41
N VAL A 102 2.32 5.41 7.27
CA VAL A 102 2.83 6.10 8.47
C VAL A 102 3.30 5.10 9.53
N VAL A 103 2.52 4.06 9.78
CA VAL A 103 2.83 3.02 10.78
C VAL A 103 3.99 2.14 10.33
N GLY A 104 4.07 1.86 9.04
CA GLY A 104 5.11 1.06 8.41
C GLY A 104 4.87 -0.46 8.50
N ASP A 105 5.48 -1.18 7.56
CA ASP A 105 5.27 -2.62 7.33
C ASP A 105 5.34 -3.48 8.60
N LYS A 106 6.47 -3.43 9.31
CA LYS A 106 6.72 -4.30 10.47
C LYS A 106 5.69 -4.12 11.57
N ARG A 107 5.34 -2.87 11.89
CA ARG A 107 4.46 -2.57 13.02
C ARG A 107 3.00 -2.82 12.65
N PHE A 108 2.62 -2.50 11.42
CA PHE A 108 1.29 -2.79 10.91
C PHE A 108 1.05 -4.30 10.79
N ALA A 109 2.02 -5.07 10.29
CA ALA A 109 1.96 -6.53 10.24
C ALA A 109 1.87 -7.16 11.63
N ALA A 110 2.59 -6.62 12.61
CA ALA A 110 2.49 -7.08 13.99
C ALA A 110 1.07 -6.85 14.57
N TRP A 111 0.47 -5.69 14.31
CA TRP A 111 -0.93 -5.41 14.68
C TRP A 111 -1.88 -6.39 14.00
N LEU A 112 -1.78 -6.59 12.68
CA LEU A 112 -2.60 -7.57 11.94
C LEU A 112 -2.50 -8.98 12.55
N GLY A 113 -1.32 -9.37 13.03
CA GLY A 113 -1.08 -10.64 13.70
C GLY A 113 -1.87 -10.83 15.00
N THR A 114 -2.30 -9.73 15.65
CA THR A 114 -3.11 -9.77 16.88
C THR A 114 -4.61 -9.92 16.62
N LEU A 115 -5.07 -9.65 15.40
CA LEU A 115 -6.49 -9.63 15.03
C LEU A 115 -6.98 -11.03 14.67
N ASP A 116 -8.29 -11.27 14.78
CA ASP A 116 -8.92 -12.45 14.18
C ASP A 116 -8.97 -12.36 12.64
N VAL A 117 -9.31 -13.48 11.99
CA VAL A 117 -9.36 -13.57 10.51
C VAL A 117 -10.38 -12.60 9.90
N GLN A 118 -11.55 -12.42 10.53
CA GLN A 118 -12.61 -11.60 9.99
C GLN A 118 -12.20 -10.12 10.00
N THR A 119 -11.59 -9.67 11.09
CA THR A 119 -11.12 -8.30 11.30
C THR A 119 -9.93 -7.99 10.40
N ARG A 120 -9.03 -8.95 10.17
CA ARG A 120 -7.98 -8.81 9.16
C ARG A 120 -8.55 -8.60 7.76
N ASN A 121 -9.55 -9.39 7.36
CA ASN A 121 -10.18 -9.22 6.05
C ASN A 121 -10.80 -7.83 5.91
N LYS A 122 -11.55 -7.36 6.92
CA LYS A 122 -12.10 -5.99 6.91
C LYS A 122 -11.02 -4.92 6.78
N ALA A 123 -9.93 -5.05 7.52
CA ALA A 123 -8.81 -4.10 7.41
C ALA A 123 -8.19 -4.11 6.01
N PHE A 124 -8.08 -5.29 5.39
CA PHE A 124 -7.62 -5.41 4.01
C PHE A 124 -8.61 -4.86 3.00
N ASP A 125 -9.91 -5.06 3.18
CA ASP A 125 -10.94 -4.47 2.33
C ASP A 125 -10.86 -2.93 2.36
N GLN A 126 -10.53 -2.34 3.51
CA GLN A 126 -10.34 -0.88 3.60
C GLN A 126 -9.05 -0.39 2.93
N ILE A 127 -7.99 -1.21 2.90
CA ILE A 127 -6.69 -0.88 2.28
C ILE A 127 -6.70 -1.13 0.77
N TYR A 128 -7.34 -2.22 0.32
CA TYR A 128 -7.31 -2.74 -1.04
C TYR A 128 -8.64 -2.60 -1.80
N GLY A 129 -9.71 -2.20 -1.11
CA GLY A 129 -11.06 -2.16 -1.67
C GLY A 129 -11.27 -1.11 -2.75
N VAL A 130 -12.40 -1.23 -3.44
CA VAL A 130 -12.83 -0.27 -4.47
C VAL A 130 -13.13 1.07 -3.80
N GLY A 131 -12.44 2.14 -4.22
CA GLY A 131 -12.55 3.47 -3.62
C GLY A 131 -11.34 3.87 -2.77
N SER A 132 -10.49 2.91 -2.38
CA SER A 132 -9.18 3.23 -1.80
C SER A 132 -8.31 3.96 -2.83
N HIS A 133 -7.50 4.93 -2.38
CA HIS A 133 -6.46 5.55 -3.20
C HIS A 133 -5.31 4.59 -3.55
N PHE A 134 -5.51 3.28 -3.31
CA PHE A 134 -4.68 2.23 -3.83
C PHE A 134 -4.55 2.38 -5.35
N PRO A 135 -3.36 2.73 -5.86
CA PRO A 135 -3.19 2.87 -7.29
C PRO A 135 -3.47 1.52 -7.94
N ARG A 136 -4.56 1.42 -8.71
CA ARG A 136 -4.84 0.24 -9.56
C ARG A 136 -3.66 -0.11 -10.50
N ALA A 137 -2.72 0.84 -10.67
CA ALA A 137 -1.44 0.69 -11.34
C ALA A 137 -0.39 -0.18 -10.59
N ILE A 138 -0.64 -0.60 -9.35
CA ILE A 138 0.22 -1.47 -8.52
C ILE A 138 0.07 -2.97 -8.87
N LYS A 139 -0.30 -3.34 -10.09
CA LYS A 139 -0.49 -4.75 -10.45
C LYS A 139 0.80 -5.61 -10.43
N ALA A 140 2.00 -5.05 -10.23
CA ALA A 140 3.22 -5.84 -10.08
C ALA A 140 4.16 -5.33 -8.97
N GLY A 141 3.89 -5.73 -7.72
CA GLY A 141 4.94 -5.87 -6.71
C GLY A 141 5.24 -4.67 -5.80
N TYR A 142 4.53 -3.54 -5.86
CA TYR A 142 4.76 -2.43 -4.92
C TYR A 142 4.64 -2.87 -3.46
N PHE A 143 3.54 -3.55 -3.10
CA PHE A 143 3.34 -4.07 -1.75
C PHE A 143 4.42 -5.07 -1.36
N ARG A 144 4.82 -5.95 -2.28
CA ARG A 144 5.96 -6.85 -2.07
C ARG A 144 7.26 -6.11 -1.74
N ARG A 145 7.49 -4.97 -2.39
CA ARG A 145 8.70 -4.17 -2.20
C ARG A 145 8.64 -3.30 -0.94
N LYS A 146 7.51 -2.64 -0.68
CA LYS A 146 7.36 -1.61 0.37
C LYS A 146 6.80 -2.15 1.68
N PHE A 147 5.90 -3.14 1.60
CA PHE A 147 5.20 -3.75 2.73
C PHE A 147 5.21 -5.29 2.64
N PRO A 148 6.40 -5.92 2.60
CA PRO A 148 6.53 -7.37 2.38
C PRO A 148 5.83 -8.21 3.45
N GLN A 149 5.81 -7.78 4.72
CA GLN A 149 5.16 -8.56 5.78
C GLN A 149 3.65 -8.46 5.70
N VAL A 150 3.11 -7.27 5.43
CA VAL A 150 1.67 -7.07 5.22
C VAL A 150 1.20 -7.86 3.99
N GLU A 151 1.96 -7.85 2.89
CA GLU A 151 1.64 -8.65 1.70
C GLU A 151 1.63 -10.16 1.99
N ALA A 152 2.58 -10.66 2.79
CA ALA A 152 2.63 -12.07 3.17
C ALA A 152 1.38 -12.51 3.96
N ILE A 153 0.89 -11.66 4.86
CA ILE A 153 -0.36 -11.91 5.61
C ILE A 153 -1.55 -11.93 4.65
N TYR A 154 -1.66 -10.93 3.76
CA TYR A 154 -2.73 -10.85 2.77
C TYR A 154 -2.79 -12.11 1.87
N ARG A 155 -1.64 -12.51 1.31
CA ARG A 155 -1.53 -13.73 0.48
C ARG A 155 -1.97 -14.99 1.23
N THR A 156 -1.63 -15.09 2.51
CA THR A 156 -1.98 -16.26 3.33
C THR A 156 -3.50 -16.35 3.54
N LEU A 157 -4.17 -15.22 3.72
CA LEU A 157 -5.63 -15.15 3.89
C LEU A 157 -6.38 -15.52 2.61
N HIS A 158 -5.93 -15.02 1.45
CA HIS A 158 -6.63 -15.18 0.17
C HIS A 158 -6.15 -16.35 -0.70
N ARG A 159 -5.17 -17.14 -0.24
CA ARG A 159 -4.70 -18.34 -0.97
C ARG A 159 -5.79 -19.40 -1.17
N LYS A 160 -6.92 -19.30 -0.46
CA LYS A 160 -8.02 -20.26 -0.54
C LYS A 160 -9.05 -19.95 -1.63
N ASP A 161 -8.96 -18.80 -2.29
CA ASP A 161 -9.94 -18.38 -3.30
C ASP A 161 -9.52 -18.75 -4.75
N ASP A 162 -8.35 -19.40 -4.91
CA ASP A 162 -7.74 -19.78 -6.20
C ASP A 162 -7.74 -21.31 -6.49
N THR A 163 -8.48 -22.12 -5.72
CA THR A 163 -8.68 -23.57 -5.94
C THR A 163 -10.14 -23.94 -5.96
#